data_AF-A0A550D266-F1
#
_entry.id   AF-A0A550D266-F1
#
_cell.length_a   1.000
_cell.length_b   1.000
_cell.length_c   1.000
_cell.angle_alpha   90.00
_cell.angle_beta   90.00
_cell.angle_gamma   90.00
#
_symmetry.space_group_name_H-M   'P 1'
#
loop_
_entity.id
_entity.type
_entity.pdbx_description
1 polymer ?
#
loop_
_entity_poly.entity_id
_entity_poly.type
_entity_poly.pdbx_seq_one_letter_code
_entity_poly.pdbx_strand_id
1 'polypeptide(L)'
;MEGTTLKGIILSALTLFILLPTSLIVYSSVGNTYISPTYSQSQVISTLNYNTPIYLYIFIPPKNLNSLYLMAQEVANHQVKPLANSQLISMFSQENKVSQVVSYLESKNFTVLYKGPFEVIAEATALQVSSIFNTKLILVKSLSDGEIYYKPEGKVSIPPELNNVLIGGLTNFTNVQLPMIQLGKIVNGNLLLGNQVSSSFTYTFQFSATWYTPQDIEGAYNITPLFNATADKKVTIALIEAYGDPELYQDVKIFDQHFHLPPANITILPIWEKYKFNNKEYSHIESY
;
A
#
# COMPACT_ATOMS: atom_id res chain seq x y z
N MET A 1 -41.09 65.94 9.62
CA MET A 1 -39.60 66.00 9.66
C MET A 1 -39.19 65.65 11.09
N GLU A 2 -39.47 64.45 11.60
CA GLU A 2 -38.74 63.19 11.33
C GLU A 2 -37.22 63.43 11.30
N GLY A 3 -36.37 62.86 12.15
CA GLY A 3 -36.48 61.86 13.21
C GLY A 3 -35.05 61.52 13.65
N THR A 4 -34.83 61.42 14.95
CA THR A 4 -33.59 61.03 15.63
C THR A 4 -33.10 59.65 15.18
N THR A 5 -31.78 59.41 15.03
CA THR A 5 -31.14 58.11 15.38
C THR A 5 -29.61 58.12 15.30
N LEU A 6 -28.99 58.01 16.48
CA LEU A 6 -27.97 57.04 16.85
C LEU A 6 -27.12 56.43 15.72
N LYS A 7 -25.87 56.90 15.53
CA LYS A 7 -24.85 56.14 14.80
C LYS A 7 -24.41 54.95 15.65
N GLY A 8 -25.02 53.80 15.37
CA GLY A 8 -24.80 52.54 16.06
C GLY A 8 -23.40 51.95 15.82
N ILE A 9 -22.87 51.40 16.90
CA ILE A 9 -21.87 50.33 16.90
C ILE A 9 -22.59 49.06 16.41
N ILE A 10 -22.17 48.50 15.28
CA ILE A 10 -22.23 47.04 15.07
C ILE A 10 -20.90 46.62 14.45
N LEU A 11 -20.07 46.05 15.32
CA LEU A 11 -18.87 45.30 15.00
C LEU A 11 -19.30 44.00 14.32
N SER A 12 -19.42 43.98 12.99
CA SER A 12 -19.62 42.74 12.24
C SER A 12 -18.26 42.10 11.94
N ALA A 13 -17.73 41.39 12.94
CA ALA A 13 -16.74 40.35 12.71
C ALA A 13 -17.44 39.22 11.91
N LEU A 14 -17.41 39.33 10.58
CA LEU A 14 -17.85 38.26 9.69
C LEU A 14 -16.74 37.21 9.64
N THR A 15 -16.59 36.44 10.72
CA THR A 15 -15.88 35.17 10.68
C THR A 15 -16.70 34.23 9.83
N LEU A 16 -16.35 34.15 8.55
CA LEU A 16 -16.83 33.14 7.63
C LEU A 16 -16.27 31.80 8.10
N PHE A 17 -16.96 31.15 9.04
CA PHE A 17 -16.78 29.74 9.34
C PHE A 17 -17.26 28.97 8.11
N ILE A 18 -16.35 28.76 7.16
CA ILE A 18 -16.55 27.74 6.13
C ILE A 18 -16.57 26.43 6.91
N LEU A 19 -17.77 25.92 7.17
CA LEU A 19 -18.05 24.54 7.54
C LEU A 19 -17.55 23.65 6.40
N LEU A 20 -16.23 23.46 6.32
CA LEU A 20 -15.68 22.29 5.67
C LEU A 20 -16.27 21.10 6.44
N PRO A 21 -16.84 20.09 5.76
CA PRO A 21 -17.18 18.85 6.43
C PRO A 21 -15.85 18.26 6.91
N THR A 22 -15.47 18.56 8.16
CA THR A 22 -14.51 17.75 8.90
C THR A 22 -15.23 16.45 9.19
N SER A 23 -15.28 15.56 8.19
CA SER A 23 -15.36 14.14 8.45
C SER A 23 -14.06 13.78 9.17
N LEU A 24 -14.02 14.11 10.47
CA LEU A 24 -13.15 13.42 11.41
C LEU A 24 -13.58 11.96 11.31
N ILE A 25 -12.84 11.19 10.54
CA ILE A 25 -12.90 9.74 10.64
C ILE A 25 -12.35 9.44 12.02
N VAL A 26 -13.25 9.39 13.00
CA VAL A 26 -12.96 8.83 14.31
C VAL A 26 -12.75 7.34 14.06
N TYR A 27 -11.50 6.92 13.92
CA TYR A 27 -11.14 5.51 14.05
C TYR A 27 -11.37 5.14 15.52
N SER A 28 -12.61 4.77 15.86
CA SER A 28 -12.87 4.02 17.08
C SER A 28 -12.16 2.66 16.91
N SER A 29 -11.13 2.45 17.72
CA SER A 29 -10.32 1.24 17.70
C SER A 29 -11.12 0.05 18.24
N VAL A 30 -11.86 -0.62 17.36
CA VAL A 30 -12.30 -2.01 17.56
C VAL A 30 -12.23 -2.74 16.22
N GLY A 31 -11.10 -2.63 15.54
CA GLY A 31 -10.77 -3.42 14.35
C GLY A 31 -9.84 -4.56 14.74
N ASN A 32 -9.97 -5.73 14.09
CA ASN A 32 -9.05 -6.85 14.26
C ASN A 32 -7.59 -6.35 14.21
N THR A 33 -6.82 -6.63 15.27
CA THR A 33 -5.41 -6.23 15.42
C THR A 33 -4.48 -6.94 14.44
N TYR A 34 -5.03 -7.81 13.58
CA TYR A 34 -4.30 -8.51 12.54
C TYR A 34 -5.02 -8.37 11.18
N ILE A 35 -4.24 -8.39 10.12
CA ILE A 35 -4.69 -8.30 8.73
C ILE A 35 -5.30 -9.65 8.35
N SER A 36 -6.62 -9.66 8.13
CA SER A 36 -7.35 -10.81 7.61
C SER A 36 -8.06 -10.40 6.31
N PRO A 37 -7.53 -10.74 5.13
CA PRO A 37 -8.23 -10.49 3.88
C PRO A 37 -9.53 -11.28 3.81
N THR A 38 -10.44 -10.85 2.94
CA THR A 38 -11.60 -11.64 2.55
C THR A 38 -11.12 -12.83 1.72
N TYR A 39 -11.36 -14.04 2.21
CA TYR A 39 -10.99 -15.27 1.52
C TYR A 39 -12.09 -15.68 0.54
N SER A 40 -11.70 -16.08 -0.67
CA SER A 40 -12.57 -16.86 -1.57
C SER A 40 -12.98 -18.18 -0.91
N GLN A 41 -14.01 -18.83 -1.45
CA GLN A 41 -14.33 -20.19 -1.04
C GLN A 41 -13.09 -21.08 -1.23
N SER A 42 -12.77 -21.87 -0.22
CA SER A 42 -11.52 -22.64 -0.18
C SER A 42 -11.74 -24.01 0.42
N GLN A 43 -11.06 -25.03 -0.09
CA GLN A 43 -11.00 -26.34 0.54
C GLN A 43 -9.73 -26.47 1.40
N VAL A 44 -9.85 -27.07 2.58
CA VAL A 44 -8.69 -27.36 3.44
C VAL A 44 -7.90 -28.52 2.84
N ILE A 45 -6.60 -28.30 2.62
CA ILE A 45 -5.68 -29.35 2.16
C ILE A 45 -5.12 -30.08 3.38
N SER A 46 -4.55 -29.32 4.31
CA SER A 46 -3.80 -29.87 5.46
C SER A 46 -3.57 -28.81 6.53
N THR A 47 -2.93 -29.22 7.62
CA THR A 47 -2.30 -28.28 8.56
C THR A 47 -0.98 -27.81 7.98
N LEU A 48 -0.63 -26.54 8.15
CA LEU A 48 0.68 -26.04 7.74
C LEU A 48 1.79 -26.76 8.53
N ASN A 49 2.89 -27.11 7.86
CA ASN A 49 4.02 -27.74 8.53
C ASN A 49 4.52 -26.85 9.68
N TYR A 50 4.64 -27.43 10.87
CA TYR A 50 5.01 -26.72 12.09
C TYR A 50 6.36 -26.01 12.03
N ASN A 51 7.29 -26.49 11.19
CA ASN A 51 8.61 -25.90 11.00
C ASN A 51 8.66 -24.87 9.86
N THR A 52 7.55 -24.61 9.16
CA THR A 52 7.50 -23.60 8.10
C THR A 52 7.86 -22.24 8.70
N PRO A 53 8.83 -21.51 8.14
CA PRO A 53 9.13 -20.15 8.57
C PRO A 53 7.98 -19.20 8.21
N ILE A 54 7.58 -18.39 9.16
CA ILE A 54 6.53 -17.38 9.06
C ILE A 54 7.12 -16.04 9.44
N TYR A 55 6.88 -15.04 8.59
CA TYR A 55 7.31 -13.67 8.79
C TYR A 55 6.12 -12.86 9.27
N LEU A 56 6.21 -12.34 10.50
CA LEU A 56 5.23 -11.40 11.03
C LEU A 56 5.68 -9.97 10.74
N TYR A 57 4.74 -9.18 10.23
CA TYR A 57 4.88 -7.75 10.07
C TYR A 57 4.05 -7.05 11.14
N ILE A 58 4.69 -6.34 12.05
CA ILE A 58 4.00 -5.65 13.14
C ILE A 58 4.15 -4.15 12.95
N PHE A 59 3.09 -3.52 12.44
CA PHE A 59 3.01 -2.08 12.33
C PHE A 59 2.53 -1.47 13.64
N ILE A 60 3.29 -0.52 14.14
CA ILE A 60 3.01 0.23 15.36
C ILE A 60 2.48 1.60 14.91
N PRO A 61 1.17 1.86 15.06
CA PRO A 61 0.57 3.11 14.63
C PRO A 61 1.27 4.32 15.25
N PRO A 62 1.35 5.46 14.54
CA PRO A 62 1.88 6.68 15.12
C PRO A 62 1.07 7.11 16.36
N LYS A 63 1.74 7.61 17.41
CA LYS A 63 1.02 8.28 18.51
C LYS A 63 0.38 9.56 17.97
N ASN A 64 -0.68 10.02 18.64
CA ASN A 64 -1.36 11.27 18.30
C ASN A 64 -1.82 11.31 16.82
N LEU A 65 -2.47 10.24 16.35
CA LEU A 65 -2.86 10.09 14.94
C LEU A 65 -3.69 11.29 14.42
N ASN A 66 -4.56 11.88 15.25
CA ASN A 66 -5.32 13.08 14.90
C ASN A 66 -4.41 14.29 14.61
N SER A 67 -3.33 14.46 15.39
CA SER A 67 -2.35 15.52 15.14
C SER A 67 -1.52 15.25 13.89
N LEU A 68 -1.24 13.97 13.58
CA LEU A 68 -0.60 13.61 12.32
C LEU A 68 -1.50 13.95 11.12
N TYR A 69 -2.80 13.68 11.20
CA TYR A 69 -3.75 14.05 10.15
C TYR A 69 -3.88 15.55 9.98
N LEU A 70 -3.94 16.31 11.09
CA LEU A 70 -3.95 17.77 11.02
C LEU A 70 -2.68 18.31 10.35
N MET A 71 -1.51 17.84 10.76
CA MET A 71 -0.24 18.21 10.14
C MET A 71 -0.23 17.87 8.64
N ALA A 72 -0.70 16.69 8.26
CA ALA A 72 -0.79 16.30 6.84
C ALA A 72 -1.71 17.25 6.05
N GLN A 73 -2.83 17.68 6.64
CA GLN A 73 -3.74 18.65 6.05
C GLN A 73 -3.10 20.04 5.92
N GLU A 74 -2.40 20.51 6.94
CA GLU A 74 -1.68 21.79 6.92
C GLU A 74 -0.57 21.80 5.86
N VAL A 75 0.16 20.69 5.71
CA VAL A 75 1.16 20.50 4.64
C VAL A 75 0.50 20.53 3.26
N ALA A 76 -0.59 19.79 3.08
CA ALA A 76 -1.33 19.73 1.82
C ALA A 76 -1.91 21.10 1.43
N ASN A 77 -2.34 21.90 2.41
CA ASN A 77 -2.83 23.26 2.22
C ASN A 77 -1.70 24.31 2.13
N HIS A 78 -0.44 23.88 2.09
CA HIS A 78 0.75 24.75 2.04
C HIS A 78 0.86 25.74 3.22
N GLN A 79 0.22 25.45 4.34
CA GLN A 79 0.27 26.27 5.56
C GLN A 79 1.56 26.05 6.34
N VAL A 80 2.10 24.84 6.26
CA VAL A 80 3.39 24.46 6.85
C VAL A 80 4.22 23.67 5.85
N LYS A 81 5.54 23.65 6.05
CA LYS A 81 6.45 22.85 5.22
C LYS A 81 6.31 21.36 5.55
N PRO A 82 6.51 20.44 4.58
CA PRO A 82 6.62 19.02 4.85
C PRO A 82 7.66 18.74 5.94
N LEU A 83 7.33 17.81 6.85
CA LEU A 83 8.23 17.40 7.92
C LEU A 83 9.41 16.59 7.36
N ALA A 84 10.60 16.81 7.92
CA ALA A 84 11.71 15.89 7.74
C ALA A 84 11.42 14.56 8.47
N ASN A 85 12.00 13.45 7.98
CA ASN A 85 11.82 12.13 8.59
C ASN A 85 12.15 12.10 10.09
N SER A 86 13.19 12.81 10.51
CA SER A 86 13.57 12.91 11.93
C SER A 86 12.49 13.59 12.79
N GLN A 87 11.83 14.63 12.26
CA GLN A 87 10.73 15.31 12.94
C GLN A 87 9.50 14.41 13.01
N LEU A 88 9.16 13.73 11.91
CA LEU A 88 8.06 12.77 11.88
C LEU A 88 8.26 11.67 12.92
N ILE A 89 9.47 11.11 13.01
CA ILE A 89 9.82 10.10 14.00
C ILE A 89 9.72 10.67 15.42
N SER A 90 10.34 11.83 15.70
CA SER A 90 10.32 12.37 17.07
C SER A 90 8.90 12.71 17.55
N MET A 91 8.08 13.26 16.66
CA MET A 91 6.72 13.72 16.98
C MET A 91 5.74 12.56 17.13
N PHE A 92 5.87 11.51 16.31
CA PHE A 92 4.81 10.52 16.16
C PHE A 92 5.22 9.07 16.42
N SER A 93 6.51 8.74 16.55
CA SER A 93 6.91 7.36 16.91
C SER A 93 6.61 7.00 18.37
N GLN A 94 6.54 5.69 18.63
CA GLN A 94 6.28 5.09 19.94
C GLN A 94 7.41 4.14 20.35
N GLU A 95 8.60 4.66 20.61
CA GLU A 95 9.81 3.86 20.89
C GLU A 95 9.64 2.84 22.04
N ASN A 96 8.92 3.21 23.10
CA ASN A 96 8.60 2.28 24.20
C ASN A 96 7.75 1.10 23.72
N LYS A 97 6.77 1.35 22.84
CA LYS A 97 5.92 0.29 22.27
C LYS A 97 6.72 -0.60 21.32
N VAL A 98 7.59 -0.02 20.50
CA VAL A 98 8.52 -0.78 19.64
C VAL A 98 9.37 -1.71 20.50
N SER A 99 9.97 -1.19 21.56
CA SER A 99 10.83 -1.98 22.45
C SER A 99 10.05 -3.07 23.18
N GLN A 100 8.82 -2.79 23.64
CA GLN A 100 7.92 -3.79 24.22
C GLN A 100 7.62 -4.94 23.25
N VAL A 101 7.30 -4.62 21.99
CA VAL A 101 7.01 -5.62 20.95
C VAL A 101 8.25 -6.48 20.68
N VAL A 102 9.43 -5.86 20.52
CA VAL A 102 10.70 -6.57 20.30
C VAL A 102 11.00 -7.53 21.45
N SER A 103 11.01 -7.03 22.70
CA SER A 103 11.28 -7.88 23.87
C SER A 103 10.28 -9.02 24.02
N TYR A 104 9.00 -8.78 23.74
CA TYR A 104 7.99 -9.83 23.77
C TYR A 104 8.27 -10.93 22.74
N LEU A 105 8.52 -10.56 21.48
CA LEU A 105 8.80 -11.51 20.40
C LEU A 105 10.05 -12.35 20.70
N GLU A 106 11.15 -11.70 21.11
CA GLU A 106 12.39 -12.38 21.49
C GLU A 106 12.17 -13.35 22.67
N SER A 107 11.35 -12.97 23.67
CA SER A 107 10.99 -13.86 24.78
C SER A 107 10.20 -15.11 24.36
N LYS A 108 9.61 -15.09 23.16
CA LYS A 108 8.91 -16.22 22.52
C LYS A 108 9.76 -16.95 21.48
N ASN A 109 11.07 -16.69 21.47
CA ASN A 109 12.05 -17.26 20.55
C ASN A 109 11.78 -16.89 19.07
N PHE A 110 11.18 -15.73 18.81
CA PHE A 110 11.15 -15.15 17.47
C PHE A 110 12.49 -14.48 17.20
N THR A 111 12.92 -14.51 15.94
CA THR A 111 14.10 -13.76 15.48
C THR A 111 13.63 -12.43 14.91
N VAL A 112 13.99 -11.31 15.53
CA VAL A 112 13.68 -9.98 14.98
C VAL A 112 14.65 -9.68 13.83
N LEU A 113 14.10 -9.59 12.62
CA LEU A 113 14.86 -9.31 11.40
C LEU A 113 15.03 -7.81 11.15
N TYR A 114 14.05 -7.01 11.60
CA TYR A 114 14.09 -5.58 11.44
C TYR A 114 13.30 -4.84 12.52
N LYS A 115 13.83 -3.68 12.91
CA LYS A 115 13.24 -2.76 13.86
C LYS A 115 13.28 -1.35 13.27
N GLY A 116 12.12 -0.79 13.00
CA GLY A 116 11.92 0.61 12.61
C GLY A 116 11.14 1.39 13.68
N PRO A 117 10.96 2.71 13.47
CA PRO A 117 10.22 3.57 14.39
C PRO A 117 8.70 3.30 14.43
N PHE A 118 8.16 2.64 13.40
CA PHE A 118 6.73 2.33 13.23
C PHE A 118 6.47 0.87 12.86
N GLU A 119 7.50 0.02 12.81
CA GLU A 119 7.34 -1.36 12.35
C GLU A 119 8.40 -2.27 12.98
N VAL A 120 8.04 -3.54 13.16
CA VAL A 120 8.92 -4.63 13.57
C VAL A 120 8.64 -5.82 12.66
N ILE A 121 9.67 -6.42 12.10
CA ILE A 121 9.57 -7.65 11.31
C ILE A 121 10.29 -8.75 12.07
N ALA A 122 9.61 -9.88 12.26
CA ALA A 122 10.18 -11.02 12.96
C ALA A 122 9.83 -12.33 12.26
N GLU A 123 10.75 -13.28 12.33
CA GLU A 123 10.60 -14.64 11.83
C GLU A 123 10.41 -15.61 12.99
N ALA A 124 9.52 -16.57 12.80
CA ALA A 124 9.40 -17.75 13.66
C ALA A 124 8.79 -18.92 12.90
N THR A 125 8.80 -20.11 13.50
CA THR A 125 8.12 -21.28 12.95
C THR A 125 6.59 -21.14 13.06
N ALA A 126 5.85 -21.82 12.17
CA ALA A 126 4.40 -21.90 12.22
C ALA A 126 3.89 -22.38 13.60
N LEU A 127 4.63 -23.28 14.26
CA LEU A 127 4.31 -23.73 15.63
C LEU A 127 4.34 -22.59 16.65
N GLN A 128 5.39 -21.77 16.64
CA GLN A 128 5.54 -20.64 17.55
C GLN A 128 4.45 -19.58 17.31
N VAL A 129 4.19 -19.26 16.04
CA VAL A 129 3.10 -18.35 15.66
C VAL A 129 1.75 -18.87 16.13
N SER A 130 1.43 -20.13 15.84
CA SER A 130 0.20 -20.79 16.30
C SER A 130 0.03 -20.73 17.82
N SER A 131 1.12 -20.92 18.56
CA SER A 131 1.11 -20.88 20.02
C SER A 131 0.79 -19.48 20.58
N ILE A 132 1.45 -18.43 20.09
CA ILE A 132 1.24 -17.07 20.63
C ILE A 132 -0.13 -16.49 20.26
N PHE A 133 -0.68 -16.90 19.11
CA PHE A 133 -1.97 -16.43 18.62
C PHE A 133 -3.15 -17.34 18.96
N ASN A 134 -2.89 -18.43 19.69
CA ASN A 134 -3.87 -19.47 20.04
C ASN A 134 -4.74 -19.88 18.83
N THR A 135 -4.08 -20.16 17.71
CA THR A 135 -4.72 -20.56 16.46
C THR A 135 -3.91 -21.64 15.77
N LYS A 136 -4.51 -22.32 14.79
CA LYS A 136 -3.82 -23.31 13.96
C LYS A 136 -3.71 -22.77 12.54
N LEU A 137 -2.51 -22.74 11.97
CA LEU A 137 -2.34 -22.38 10.56
C LEU A 137 -2.68 -23.58 9.68
N ILE A 138 -3.60 -23.40 8.73
CA ILE A 138 -4.02 -24.42 7.78
C ILE A 138 -3.65 -24.00 6.37
N LEU A 139 -3.32 -24.99 5.54
CA LEU A 139 -3.11 -24.82 4.10
C LEU A 139 -4.44 -25.05 3.39
N VAL A 140 -4.84 -24.12 2.54
CA VAL A 140 -6.09 -24.20 1.79
C VAL A 140 -5.84 -23.98 0.30
N LYS A 141 -6.72 -24.55 -0.53
CA LYS A 141 -6.78 -24.28 -1.96
C LYS A 141 -8.03 -23.47 -2.26
N SER A 142 -7.86 -22.30 -2.86
CA SER A 142 -8.95 -21.49 -3.39
C SER A 142 -9.71 -22.25 -4.46
N LEU A 143 -11.04 -22.18 -4.43
CA LEU A 143 -11.90 -22.79 -5.44
C LEU A 143 -12.15 -21.87 -6.65
N SER A 144 -11.83 -20.57 -6.56
CA SER A 144 -12.00 -19.61 -7.66
C SER A 144 -10.86 -19.64 -8.67
N ASP A 145 -9.63 -19.68 -8.20
CA ASP A 145 -8.40 -19.47 -8.97
C ASP A 145 -7.40 -20.62 -8.77
N GLY A 146 -7.65 -21.53 -7.81
CA GLY A 146 -6.78 -22.66 -7.52
C GLY A 146 -5.55 -22.31 -6.68
N GLU A 147 -5.40 -21.06 -6.24
CA GLU A 147 -4.26 -20.62 -5.43
C GLU A 147 -4.18 -21.39 -4.11
N ILE A 148 -2.95 -21.68 -3.69
CA ILE A 148 -2.67 -22.36 -2.43
C ILE A 148 -2.03 -21.35 -1.47
N TYR A 149 -2.65 -21.19 -0.31
CA TYR A 149 -2.18 -20.26 0.71
C TYR A 149 -2.45 -20.81 2.11
N TYR A 150 -1.75 -20.26 3.11
CA TYR A 150 -2.05 -20.57 4.51
C TYR A 150 -2.88 -19.47 5.15
N LYS A 151 -3.68 -19.83 6.15
CA LYS A 151 -4.43 -18.89 6.99
C LYS A 151 -4.72 -19.47 8.37
N PRO A 152 -5.14 -18.65 9.35
CA PRO A 152 -5.60 -19.17 10.64
C PRO A 152 -6.90 -19.96 10.49
N GLU A 153 -7.00 -21.06 11.24
CA GLU A 153 -8.21 -21.84 11.45
C GLU A 153 -8.90 -21.33 12.72
N GLY A 154 -10.11 -20.80 12.56
CA GLY A 154 -10.91 -20.29 13.67
C GLY A 154 -10.47 -18.92 14.19
N LYS A 155 -10.74 -18.67 15.48
CA LYS A 155 -10.48 -17.37 16.11
C LYS A 155 -9.00 -17.21 16.44
N VAL A 156 -8.49 -16.01 16.20
CA VAL A 156 -7.15 -15.57 16.60
C VAL A 156 -7.24 -14.79 17.91
N SER A 157 -6.38 -15.13 18.89
CA SER A 157 -6.21 -14.38 20.13
C SER A 157 -4.97 -13.51 20.05
N ILE A 158 -5.09 -12.23 20.38
CA ILE A 158 -3.97 -11.29 20.35
C ILE A 158 -3.40 -11.18 21.77
N PRO A 159 -2.10 -11.46 21.97
CA PRO A 159 -1.47 -11.30 23.28
C PRO A 159 -1.46 -9.82 23.69
N PRO A 160 -1.60 -9.49 24.99
CA PRO A 160 -1.69 -8.09 25.45
C PRO A 160 -0.52 -7.20 25.03
N GLU A 161 0.68 -7.76 24.93
CA GLU A 161 1.90 -7.07 24.49
C GLU A 161 1.80 -6.61 23.03
N LEU A 162 0.98 -7.29 22.22
CA LEU A 162 0.66 -6.95 20.84
C LEU A 162 -0.71 -6.26 20.71
N ASN A 163 -1.26 -5.68 21.78
CA ASN A 163 -2.41 -4.79 21.65
C ASN A 163 -2.02 -3.47 20.97
N ASN A 164 -2.96 -2.89 20.22
CA ASN A 164 -2.83 -1.60 19.53
C ASN A 164 -1.70 -1.53 18.49
N VAL A 165 -1.43 -2.66 17.82
CA VAL A 165 -0.58 -2.74 16.61
C VAL A 165 -1.40 -3.33 15.46
N LEU A 166 -0.88 -3.33 14.24
CA LEU A 166 -1.43 -4.11 13.12
C LEU A 166 -0.48 -5.24 12.80
N ILE A 167 -1.00 -6.46 12.74
CA ILE A 167 -0.20 -7.69 12.57
C ILE A 167 -0.50 -8.32 11.21
N GLY A 168 0.48 -8.34 10.32
CA GLY A 168 0.49 -9.11 9.08
C GLY A 168 1.24 -10.43 9.23
N GLY A 169 1.09 -11.32 8.25
CA GLY A 169 1.83 -12.59 8.17
C GLY A 169 1.12 -13.82 8.73
N LEU A 170 -0.05 -13.66 9.35
CA LEU A 170 -0.90 -14.81 9.76
C LEU A 170 -1.56 -15.53 8.57
N THR A 171 -1.51 -14.90 7.39
CA THR A 171 -1.79 -15.49 6.09
C THR A 171 -0.77 -14.95 5.09
N ASN A 172 -0.43 -15.73 4.07
CA ASN A 172 0.30 -15.24 2.88
C ASN A 172 -0.63 -14.92 1.71
N PHE A 173 -1.95 -14.94 1.93
CA PHE A 173 -2.92 -14.54 0.92
C PHE A 173 -3.12 -13.03 0.95
N THR A 174 -3.24 -12.43 -0.23
CA THR A 174 -3.68 -11.05 -0.38
C THR A 174 -4.60 -10.97 -1.60
N ASN A 175 -5.60 -10.11 -1.52
CA ASN A 175 -6.51 -9.87 -2.64
C ASN A 175 -6.13 -8.54 -3.28
N VAL A 176 -5.25 -8.62 -4.29
CA VAL A 176 -4.88 -7.44 -5.08
C VAL A 176 -5.71 -7.45 -6.35
N GLN A 177 -6.71 -6.57 -6.40
CA GLN A 177 -7.48 -6.34 -7.61
C GLN A 177 -7.05 -5.02 -8.22
N LEU A 178 -6.36 -5.10 -9.35
CA LEU A 178 -6.07 -3.92 -10.17
C LEU A 178 -7.28 -3.68 -11.07
N PRO A 179 -7.82 -2.45 -11.13
CA PRO A 179 -8.97 -2.12 -11.99
C PRO A 179 -8.53 -1.97 -13.46
N MET A 180 -7.81 -2.94 -14.00
CA MET A 180 -7.38 -2.95 -15.39
C MET A 180 -8.44 -3.58 -16.27
N ILE A 181 -8.75 -2.93 -17.39
CA ILE A 181 -9.62 -3.47 -18.44
C ILE A 181 -8.74 -3.71 -19.66
N GLN A 182 -8.58 -4.97 -20.06
CA GLN A 182 -7.89 -5.29 -21.29
C GLN A 182 -8.81 -5.02 -22.49
N LEU A 183 -8.50 -3.97 -23.26
CA LEU A 183 -9.33 -3.55 -24.39
C LEU A 183 -9.24 -4.50 -25.59
N GLY A 184 -8.07 -5.11 -25.82
CA GLY A 184 -7.81 -5.93 -27.00
C GLY A 184 -6.31 -6.09 -27.26
N LYS A 185 -5.95 -6.32 -28.53
CA LYS A 185 -4.56 -6.42 -28.99
C LYS A 185 -4.29 -5.46 -30.15
N ILE A 186 -3.09 -4.90 -30.21
CA ILE A 186 -2.65 -4.11 -31.36
C ILE A 186 -2.09 -5.05 -32.42
N VAL A 187 -2.62 -4.99 -33.65
CA VAL A 187 -2.11 -5.73 -34.81
C VAL A 187 -1.98 -4.77 -35.97
N ASN A 188 -0.77 -4.64 -36.52
CA ASN A 188 -0.46 -3.71 -37.62
C ASN A 188 -0.95 -2.27 -37.35
N GLY A 189 -0.77 -1.77 -36.12
CA GLY A 189 -1.18 -0.43 -35.71
C GLY A 189 -2.68 -0.26 -35.41
N ASN A 190 -3.48 -1.31 -35.52
CA ASN A 190 -4.93 -1.26 -35.26
C ASN A 190 -5.29 -2.03 -33.98
N LEU A 191 -6.15 -1.45 -33.15
CA LEU A 191 -6.72 -2.15 -31.99
C LEU A 191 -7.79 -3.15 -32.46
N LEU A 192 -7.52 -4.43 -32.24
CA LEU A 192 -8.50 -5.50 -32.33
C LEU A 192 -9.10 -5.72 -30.95
N LEU A 193 -10.36 -5.35 -30.76
CA LEU A 193 -11.05 -5.45 -29.48
C LEU A 193 -11.17 -6.90 -29.01
N GLY A 194 -11.04 -7.10 -27.70
CA GLY A 194 -11.32 -8.38 -27.05
C GLY A 194 -12.82 -8.67 -27.00
N ASN A 195 -13.18 -9.96 -26.99
CA ASN A 195 -14.58 -10.40 -26.97
C ASN A 195 -15.39 -9.80 -25.79
N GLN A 196 -14.77 -9.65 -24.62
CA GLN A 196 -15.38 -9.06 -23.42
C GLN A 196 -15.79 -7.58 -23.58
N VAL A 197 -15.08 -6.84 -24.43
CA VAL A 197 -15.32 -5.40 -24.64
C VAL A 197 -16.36 -5.18 -25.73
N SER A 198 -16.37 -6.06 -26.74
CA SER A 198 -17.33 -6.01 -27.85
C SER A 198 -18.80 -6.16 -27.43
N SER A 199 -19.08 -6.86 -26.31
CA SER A 199 -20.43 -7.06 -25.78
C SER A 199 -20.93 -5.96 -24.84
N SER A 200 -20.05 -5.11 -24.32
CA SER A 200 -20.37 -4.16 -23.25
C SER A 200 -20.20 -2.68 -23.65
N PHE A 201 -19.48 -2.40 -24.74
CA PHE A 201 -19.26 -1.05 -25.27
C PHE A 201 -19.95 -0.86 -26.62
N THR A 202 -21.26 -0.54 -26.60
CA THR A 202 -22.05 -0.21 -27.81
C THR A 202 -21.99 1.27 -28.23
N TYR A 203 -21.14 2.08 -27.59
CA TYR A 203 -20.94 3.48 -27.97
C TYR A 203 -19.57 3.66 -28.62
N THR A 204 -19.51 3.53 -29.94
CA THR A 204 -18.36 3.97 -30.72
C THR A 204 -18.30 5.50 -30.65
N PHE A 205 -17.36 6.06 -29.88
CA PHE A 205 -17.03 7.48 -30.00
C PHE A 205 -16.53 7.72 -31.42
N GLN A 206 -17.35 8.36 -32.27
CA GLN A 206 -17.05 8.54 -33.70
C GLN A 206 -15.79 9.39 -33.98
N PHE A 207 -15.17 9.96 -32.93
CA PHE A 207 -14.02 10.86 -33.03
C PHE A 207 -12.84 10.46 -32.13
N SER A 208 -12.90 9.33 -31.41
CA SER A 208 -11.77 8.88 -30.58
C SER A 208 -10.83 7.98 -31.38
N ALA A 209 -9.52 8.16 -31.21
CA ALA A 209 -8.58 7.13 -31.62
C ALA A 209 -8.92 5.82 -30.90
N THR A 210 -8.78 4.68 -31.58
CA THR A 210 -9.09 3.36 -30.99
C THR A 210 -8.11 3.01 -29.88
N TRP A 211 -6.94 3.64 -29.85
CA TRP A 211 -5.94 3.57 -28.79
C TRP A 211 -5.05 4.83 -28.85
N TYR A 212 -4.28 5.09 -27.79
CA TYR A 212 -3.40 6.26 -27.70
C TYR A 212 -1.97 5.82 -27.37
N THR A 213 -0.99 6.53 -27.93
CA THR A 213 0.43 6.41 -27.61
C THR A 213 0.79 7.34 -26.44
N PRO A 214 1.96 7.15 -25.80
CA PRO A 214 2.49 8.13 -24.85
C PRO A 214 2.48 9.55 -25.42
N GLN A 215 2.95 9.76 -26.66
CA GLN A 215 3.00 11.07 -27.31
C GLN A 215 1.62 11.72 -27.50
N ASP A 216 0.59 10.92 -27.81
CA ASP A 216 -0.78 11.42 -27.90
C ASP A 216 -1.24 11.98 -26.54
N ILE A 217 -0.89 11.29 -25.45
CA ILE A 217 -1.17 11.74 -24.08
C ILE A 217 -0.36 13.01 -23.77
N GLU A 218 0.92 13.07 -24.14
CA GLU A 218 1.75 14.27 -23.93
C GLU A 218 1.15 15.50 -24.62
N GLY A 219 0.73 15.35 -25.87
CA GLY A 219 0.11 16.39 -26.67
C GLY A 219 -1.26 16.81 -26.14
N ALA A 220 -2.12 15.84 -25.81
CA ALA A 220 -3.47 16.09 -25.32
C ALA A 220 -3.50 16.84 -23.98
N TYR A 221 -2.58 16.50 -23.06
CA TYR A 221 -2.46 17.17 -21.77
C TYR A 221 -1.52 18.39 -21.78
N ASN A 222 -0.92 18.71 -22.94
CA ASN A 222 0.05 19.80 -23.10
C ASN A 222 1.11 19.80 -21.99
N ILE A 223 1.78 18.66 -21.78
CA ILE A 223 2.71 18.49 -20.66
C ILE A 223 4.11 19.06 -20.93
N THR A 224 4.37 19.57 -22.14
CA THR A 224 5.66 20.16 -22.53
C THR A 224 6.19 21.22 -21.56
N PRO A 225 5.37 22.14 -21.01
CA PRO A 225 5.84 23.08 -19.98
C PRO A 225 6.33 22.38 -18.70
N LEU A 226 5.75 21.22 -18.36
CA LEU A 226 6.17 20.42 -17.21
C LEU A 226 7.57 19.85 -17.44
N PHE A 227 7.86 19.28 -18.61
CA PHE A 227 9.19 18.76 -18.94
C PHE A 227 10.28 19.82 -18.79
N ASN A 228 10.01 21.04 -19.26
CA ASN A 228 10.96 22.15 -19.09
C ASN A 228 11.12 22.57 -17.62
N ALA A 229 10.03 22.55 -16.85
CA ALA A 229 10.05 22.91 -15.43
C ALA A 229 10.66 21.83 -14.51
N THR A 230 10.85 20.61 -15.01
CA THR A 230 11.38 19.46 -14.25
C THR A 230 12.67 18.89 -14.83
N ALA A 231 13.16 19.36 -15.98
CA ALA A 231 14.38 18.86 -16.63
C ALA A 231 15.60 18.83 -15.70
N ASP A 232 15.74 19.82 -14.81
CA ASP A 232 16.85 19.92 -13.85
C ASP A 232 16.54 19.28 -12.48
N LYS A 233 15.31 18.79 -12.29
CA LYS A 233 14.85 18.22 -11.02
C LYS A 233 15.12 16.71 -11.00
N LYS A 234 15.92 16.27 -10.04
CA LYS A 234 16.16 14.85 -9.76
C LYS A 234 14.94 14.26 -9.03
N VAL A 235 13.92 13.91 -9.80
CA VAL A 235 12.72 13.23 -9.28
C VAL A 235 12.91 11.73 -9.39
N THR A 236 12.58 11.01 -8.31
CA THR A 236 12.49 9.55 -8.31
C THR A 236 11.02 9.17 -8.17
N ILE A 237 10.54 8.31 -9.06
CA ILE A 237 9.19 7.77 -9.02
C ILE A 237 9.28 6.37 -8.42
N ALA A 238 8.50 6.12 -7.37
CA ALA A 238 8.38 4.80 -6.77
C ALA A 238 7.09 4.14 -7.28
N LEU A 239 7.21 2.94 -7.82
CA LEU A 239 6.09 2.07 -8.17
C LEU A 239 6.01 0.93 -7.16
N ILE A 240 4.82 0.68 -6.62
CA ILE A 240 4.57 -0.44 -5.72
C ILE A 240 3.84 -1.50 -6.54
N GLU A 241 4.50 -2.64 -6.71
CA GLU A 241 3.98 -3.77 -7.45
C GLU A 241 3.81 -4.98 -6.53
N ALA A 242 2.67 -5.65 -6.65
CA ALA A 242 2.45 -6.92 -5.99
C ALA A 242 2.93 -8.07 -6.90
N TYR A 243 3.46 -9.14 -6.31
CA TYR A 243 3.92 -10.38 -6.96
C TYR A 243 5.18 -10.27 -7.82
N GLY A 244 5.48 -9.09 -8.36
CA GLY A 244 6.71 -8.80 -9.09
C GLY A 244 6.74 -9.44 -10.48
N ASP A 245 6.84 -8.62 -11.51
CA ASP A 245 7.01 -9.06 -12.89
C ASP A 245 8.48 -9.43 -13.16
N PRO A 246 8.79 -10.72 -13.44
CA PRO A 246 10.16 -11.14 -13.75
C PRO A 246 10.68 -10.55 -15.06
N GLU A 247 9.79 -10.06 -15.95
CA GLU A 247 10.12 -9.51 -17.26
C GLU A 247 10.08 -7.98 -17.29
N LEU A 248 9.84 -7.29 -16.16
CA LEU A 248 9.64 -5.83 -16.09
C LEU A 248 10.70 -5.03 -16.86
N TYR A 249 11.99 -5.38 -16.69
CA TYR A 249 13.08 -4.70 -17.39
C TYR A 249 13.02 -4.86 -18.91
N GLN A 250 12.65 -6.05 -19.37
CA GLN A 250 12.51 -6.36 -20.78
C GLN A 250 11.29 -5.65 -21.36
N ASP A 251 10.16 -5.69 -20.65
CA ASP A 251 8.90 -5.10 -21.09
C ASP A 251 8.98 -3.59 -21.20
N VAL A 252 9.57 -2.91 -20.20
CA VAL A 252 9.80 -1.46 -20.30
C VAL A 252 10.74 -1.11 -21.45
N LYS A 253 11.79 -1.90 -21.66
CA LYS A 253 12.71 -1.67 -22.79
C LYS A 253 12.01 -1.83 -24.14
N ILE A 254 11.16 -2.85 -24.30
CA ILE A 254 10.38 -3.07 -25.52
C ILE A 254 9.40 -1.91 -25.72
N PHE A 255 8.73 -1.48 -24.64
CA PHE A 255 7.81 -0.34 -24.66
C PHE A 255 8.52 0.95 -25.09
N ASP A 256 9.66 1.27 -24.47
CA ASP A 256 10.47 2.45 -24.79
C ASP A 256 10.93 2.43 -26.26
N GLN A 257 11.38 1.28 -26.76
CA GLN A 257 11.78 1.13 -28.16
C GLN A 257 10.62 1.31 -29.13
N HIS A 258 9.47 0.71 -28.81
CA HIS A 258 8.27 0.77 -29.65
C HIS A 258 7.73 2.19 -29.78
N PHE A 259 7.77 2.96 -28.68
CA PHE A 259 7.27 4.33 -28.63
C PHE A 259 8.37 5.39 -28.75
N HIS A 260 9.61 5.02 -29.07
CA HIS A 260 10.73 5.96 -29.19
C HIS A 260 10.96 6.84 -27.95
N LEU A 261 10.74 6.28 -26.76
CA LEU A 261 10.94 6.97 -25.49
C LEU A 261 12.41 6.89 -25.05
N PRO A 262 12.88 7.87 -24.26
CA PRO A 262 14.18 7.75 -23.60
C PRO A 262 14.15 6.57 -22.61
N PRO A 263 15.25 5.79 -22.49
CA PRO A 263 15.29 4.63 -21.61
C PRO A 263 15.10 5.03 -20.14
N ALA A 264 14.22 4.32 -19.44
CA ALA A 264 14.03 4.51 -18.01
C ALA A 264 15.19 3.91 -17.17
N ASN A 265 15.63 4.63 -16.13
CA ASN A 265 16.54 4.07 -15.12
C ASN A 265 15.72 3.40 -14.00
N ILE A 266 15.67 2.07 -14.00
CA ILE A 266 14.83 1.27 -13.10
C ILE A 266 15.71 0.54 -12.09
N THR A 267 15.35 0.67 -10.81
CA THR A 267 15.92 -0.15 -9.73
C THR A 267 14.79 -0.90 -9.05
N ILE A 268 14.81 -2.23 -9.12
CA ILE A 268 13.87 -3.07 -8.38
C ILE A 268 14.39 -3.26 -6.96
N LEU A 269 13.56 -2.91 -5.98
CA LEU A 269 13.85 -3.11 -4.56
C LEU A 269 12.95 -4.22 -4.03
N PRO A 270 13.44 -5.46 -3.90
CA PRO A 270 12.66 -6.53 -3.28
C PRO A 270 12.45 -6.18 -1.80
N ILE A 271 11.19 -6.05 -1.39
CA ILE A 271 10.85 -5.67 0.00
C ILE A 271 11.26 -6.77 0.99
N TRP A 272 11.33 -8.03 0.54
CA TRP A 272 11.57 -9.20 1.40
C TRP A 272 13.03 -9.67 1.42
N GLU A 273 13.77 -9.52 0.32
CA GLU A 273 15.18 -9.98 0.25
C GLU A 273 16.13 -9.07 1.03
N LYS A 274 15.73 -7.81 1.29
CA LYS A 274 16.53 -6.85 2.06
C LYS A 274 16.78 -7.28 3.51
N TYR A 275 16.10 -8.31 4.02
CA TYR A 275 16.28 -8.83 5.37
C TYR A 275 17.09 -10.13 5.43
N LYS A 276 17.54 -10.68 4.30
CA LYS A 276 18.57 -11.73 4.26
C LYS A 276 19.97 -11.10 4.23
N PHE A 277 20.45 -10.60 5.36
CA PHE A 277 21.85 -10.20 5.50
C PHE A 277 22.49 -10.75 6.78
N ASN A 278 23.01 -11.97 6.65
CA ASN A 278 24.33 -12.36 7.15
C ASN A 278 24.89 -13.45 6.23
N ASN A 279 25.75 -13.02 5.31
CA ASN A 279 26.70 -13.83 4.53
C ASN A 279 26.20 -15.19 4.02
N LYS A 280 25.48 -15.18 2.89
CA LYS A 280 25.62 -16.14 1.79
C LYS A 280 24.75 -15.69 0.62
N GLU A 281 25.36 -15.41 -0.52
CA GLU A 281 24.66 -15.28 -1.79
C GLU A 281 23.90 -16.59 -2.06
N TYR A 282 22.60 -16.47 -2.30
CA TYR A 282 21.81 -17.54 -2.91
C TYR A 282 21.16 -16.97 -4.15
N SER A 283 21.73 -17.32 -5.29
CA SER A 283 21.09 -17.27 -6.60
C SER A 283 19.90 -18.23 -6.65
N HIS A 284 18.81 -17.77 -7.28
CA HIS A 284 17.61 -18.52 -7.67
C HIS A 284 16.66 -18.96 -6.55
N ILE A 285 15.52 -18.30 -6.50
CA ILE A 285 14.25 -18.95 -6.17
C ILE A 285 13.44 -18.92 -7.46
N GLU A 286 13.46 -20.04 -8.18
CA GLU A 286 12.46 -20.33 -9.20
C GLU A 286 11.09 -20.49 -8.53
N SER A 287 10.09 -19.89 -9.15
CA SER A 287 8.67 -20.06 -8.88
C SER A 287 8.26 -21.54 -8.87
N TYR A 288 7.56 -21.95 -7.82
CA TYR A 288 6.67 -23.12 -7.82
C TYR A 288 5.26 -22.67 -7.45
#